data_AF-A0A8T4YFD6-F1
#
_entry.id   AF-A0A8T4YFD6-F1
#
_cell.length_a   1.000
_cell.length_b   1.000
_cell.length_c   1.000
_cell.angle_alpha   90.00
_cell.angle_beta   90.00
_cell.angle_gamma   90.00
#
_symmetry.space_group_name_H-M   'P 1'
#
loop_
_entity.id
_entity.type
_entity.pdbx_description
1 polymer ?
#
loop_
_entity_poly.entity_id
_entity_poly.type
_entity_poly.pdbx_seq_one_letter_code
_entity_poly.pdbx_strand_id
1 'polypeptide(L)' 'MVKRIMVTLDDEQYEILKKIKGFGTKDAEKIRNIIIAYLAEKSYIKTAQE' A
#
# COMPACT_ATOMS: atom_id res chain seq x y z
N MET A 1 13.41 -3.27 -10.87
CA MET A 1 14.19 -2.90 -9.67
C MET A 1 13.23 -2.67 -8.52
N VAL A 2 13.45 -3.29 -7.37
CA VAL A 2 12.66 -3.00 -6.16
C VAL A 2 13.41 -1.94 -5.35
N LYS A 3 12.80 -0.78 -5.12
CA LYS A 3 13.33 0.25 -4.23
C LYS A 3 12.84 -0.02 -2.81
N ARG A 4 13.75 0.01 -1.83
CA ARG A 4 13.40 -0.14 -0.41
C ARG A 4 13.32 1.24 0.24
N ILE A 5 12.19 1.51 0.89
CA ILE A 5 11.96 2.73 1.65
C ILE A 5 11.54 2.36 3.08
N MET A 6 11.90 3.19 4.04
CA MET A 6 11.41 3.10 5.41
C MET A 6 10.25 4.07 5.57
N VAL A 7 9.17 3.63 6.20
CA VAL A 7 8.01 4.46 6.52
C VAL A 7 7.75 4.38 8.01
N THR A 8 7.30 5.49 8.59
CA THR A 8 6.84 5.54 9.97
C THR A 8 5.31 5.62 9.94
N LEU A 9 4.67 4.78 10.75
CA LEU A 9 3.24 4.79 10.97
C LEU A 9 3.02 5.04 12.46
N ASP A 10 1.93 5.71 12.81
CA ASP A 10 1.49 5.71 14.20
C ASP A 10 0.93 4.33 14.60
N ASP A 11 0.75 4.13 15.91
CA ASP A 11 0.32 2.84 16.45
C ASP A 11 -1.06 2.44 15.90
N GLU A 12 -1.98 3.39 15.77
CA GLU A 12 -3.33 3.13 15.25
C GLU A 12 -3.30 2.67 13.78
N GLN A 13 -2.50 3.34 12.96
CA GLN A 13 -2.26 2.97 11.56
C GLN A 13 -1.67 1.57 11.43
N TYR A 14 -0.69 1.23 12.30
CA TYR A 14 -0.10 -0.11 12.27
C TYR A 14 -1.08 -1.19 12.76
N GLU A 15 -1.89 -0.91 13.78
CA GLU A 15 -2.95 -1.82 14.23
C GLU A 15 -3.99 -2.07 13.13
N ILE A 16 -4.37 -1.04 12.36
CA ILE A 16 -5.24 -1.20 11.21
C ILE A 16 -4.57 -2.10 10.16
N LEU A 17 -3.29 -1.84 9.82
CA LEU A 17 -2.55 -2.63 8.84
C LEU A 17 -2.48 -4.12 9.20
N LYS A 18 -2.30 -4.43 10.49
CA LYS A 18 -2.27 -5.82 10.99
C LYS A 18 -3.61 -6.53 10.82
N LYS A 19 -4.73 -5.83 11.03
CA LYS A 19 -6.09 -6.39 10.95
C LYS A 19 -6.57 -6.64 9.52
N ILE A 20 -5.93 -6.02 8.52
CA ILE A 20 -6.27 -6.23 7.11
C ILE A 20 -5.96 -7.67 6.71
N LYS A 21 -7.01 -8.39 6.28
CA LYS A 21 -6.96 -9.71 5.66
C LYS A 21 -6.87 -9.57 4.14
N GLY A 22 -6.09 -10.42 3.49
CA GLY A 22 -5.77 -10.27 2.06
C GLY A 22 -4.64 -9.26 1.84
N PHE A 23 -4.47 -8.79 0.60
CA PHE A 23 -3.43 -7.81 0.20
C PHE A 23 -1.97 -8.25 0.39
N GLY A 24 -1.72 -9.51 0.74
CA GLY A 24 -0.37 -10.08 0.88
C GLY A 24 -0.10 -10.61 2.28
N THR A 25 1.09 -11.17 2.47
CA THR A 25 1.50 -11.78 3.76
C THR A 25 2.49 -10.92 4.52
N LYS A 26 3.27 -10.10 3.82
CA LYS A 26 4.24 -9.17 4.41
C LYS A 26 3.67 -7.75 4.47
N ASP A 27 4.05 -6.98 5.48
CA ASP A 27 3.62 -5.60 5.64
C ASP A 27 3.90 -4.74 4.39
N ALA A 28 5.08 -4.91 3.78
CA ALA A 28 5.43 -4.22 2.54
C ALA A 28 4.52 -4.57 1.36
N GLU A 29 4.04 -5.81 1.27
CA GLU A 29 3.09 -6.23 0.22
C GLU A 29 1.72 -5.61 0.46
N LYS A 30 1.26 -5.63 1.72
CA LYS A 30 0.00 -5.01 2.12
C LYS A 30 -0.01 -3.52 1.78
N ILE A 31 1.01 -2.78 2.22
CA ILE A 31 1.16 -1.34 1.93
C ILE A 31 1.18 -1.09 0.42
N ARG A 32 1.99 -1.84 -0.34
CA ARG A 32 2.06 -1.70 -1.80
C ARG A 32 0.68 -1.88 -2.45
N ASN A 33 -0.02 -2.95 -2.08
CA ASN A 33 -1.30 -3.28 -2.72
C ASN A 33 -2.42 -2.32 -2.31
N ILE A 34 -2.38 -1.78 -1.08
CA ILE A 34 -3.26 -0.68 -0.64
C ILE A 34 -3.02 0.57 -1.48
N ILE A 35 -1.75 0.97 -1.70
CA ILE A 35 -1.40 2.14 -2.52
C ILE A 35 -1.88 1.95 -3.95
N ILE A 36 -1.66 0.77 -4.54
CA ILE A 36 -2.13 0.47 -5.92
C ILE A 36 -3.65 0.57 -6.00
N ALA A 37 -4.37 -0.03 -5.05
CA ALA A 37 -5.83 0.02 -5.02
C ALA A 37 -6.35 1.47 -4.90
N TYR A 38 -5.76 2.27 -4.00
CA TYR A 38 -6.09 3.68 -3.83
C TYR A 38 -5.85 4.49 -5.11
N LEU A 39 -4.69 4.33 -5.74
CA LEU A 39 -4.36 5.05 -6.98
C LEU A 39 -5.23 4.61 -8.16
N ALA A 40 -5.65 3.34 -8.19
CA ALA A 40 -6.59 2.85 -9.20
C ALA A 40 -7.98 3.47 -9.02
N GLU A 41 -8.50 3.54 -7.79
CA GLU A 41 -9.78 4.17 -7.47
C GLU A 41 -9.79 5.66 -7.82
N LYS A 42 -8.68 6.35 -7.56
CA LYS A 42 -8.49 7.77 -7.89
C LYS A 42 -8.11 8.03 -9.35
N SER A 43 -8.08 6.99 -10.20
CA SER A 43 -7.70 7.06 -11.62
C SER A 43 -6.28 7.56 -11.92
N TYR A 44 -5.42 7.77 -10.91
CA TYR A 44 -4.04 8.22 -11.11
C TYR A 44 -3.17 7.23 -11.91
N ILE A 45 -3.47 5.93 -11.81
CA ILE A 45 -2.73 4.92 -12.60
C ILE A 45 -3.06 5.03 -14.09
N LYS A 46 -4.30 5.41 -14.47
CA LYS A 46 -4.66 5.53 -15.88
C LYS A 46 -3.90 6.67 -16.57
N THR A 47 -3.73 7.79 -15.88
CA THR A 47 -3.04 8.98 -16.41
C THR A 47 -1.52 8.84 -16.43
N ALA A 48 -0.94 8.01 -15.56
CA ALA A 48 0.51 7.79 -15.49
C ALA A 48 1.05 6.78 -16.52
N GLN A 49 0.15 6.12 -17.28
CA GLN A 49 0.50 5.16 -18.33
C GLN A 49 0.43 5.73 -19.75
N GLU A 50 0.00 6.99 -19.90
CA GLU A 50 0.04 7.78 -21.15
C GLU A 50 1.30 8.65 -21.19
#